data_AF-A0A8T1I5W8-F1
#
_entry.id   AF-A0A8T1I5W8-F1
#
_cell.length_a   1.000
_cell.length_b   1.000
_cell.length_c   1.000
_cell.angle_alpha   90.00
_cell.angle_beta   90.00
_cell.angle_gamma   90.00
#
_symmetry.space_group_name_H-M   'P 1'
#
loop_
_entity.id
_entity.type
_entity.pdbx_description
1 polymer ?
#
loop_
_entity_poly.entity_id
_entity_poly.type
_entity_poly.pdbx_seq_one_letter_code
_entity_poly.pdbx_strand_id
1 'polypeptide(L)'
;MYEPLIDEEYRENMEVVWEGIPKNEDDEESEEKEGLRGFVERWHEATMTSTKRIIDPIEWVETPQQPDSSSCGVLVVAQAYNNISGDIERQTYNVSKNDVKVMRLRMLWVIMHSKEQMMSNSDAATATEIDKKLQVELK
;
A
#
# COMPACT_ATOMS: atom_id res chain seq x y z
N MET A 1 -12.82 -18.15 6.41
CA MET A 1 -13.13 -16.74 6.12
C MET A 1 -12.92 -16.60 4.63
N TYR A 2 -14.00 -16.38 3.87
CA TYR A 2 -13.96 -16.30 2.41
C TYR A 2 -13.37 -14.94 2.04
N GLU A 3 -12.34 -14.90 1.19
CA GLU A 3 -11.94 -13.63 0.60
C GLU A 3 -13.04 -13.20 -0.38
N PRO A 4 -13.47 -11.93 -0.36
CA PRO A 4 -14.42 -11.44 -1.36
C PRO A 4 -13.84 -11.74 -2.75
N LEU A 5 -14.68 -12.26 -3.65
CA LEU A 5 -14.32 -12.23 -5.06
C LEU A 5 -14.04 -10.77 -5.41
N ILE A 6 -12.99 -10.49 -6.19
CA ILE A 6 -12.73 -9.14 -6.70
C ILE A 6 -13.81 -8.87 -7.76
N ASP A 7 -14.99 -8.51 -7.27
CA ASP A 7 -16.15 -8.15 -8.05
C ASP A 7 -16.29 -6.63 -8.11
N GLU A 8 -17.34 -6.18 -8.78
CA GLU A 8 -17.59 -4.75 -8.99
C GLU A 8 -17.86 -4.03 -7.65
N GLU A 9 -18.56 -4.68 -6.72
CA GLU A 9 -18.80 -4.15 -5.37
C GLU A 9 -17.49 -3.98 -4.58
N TYR A 10 -16.56 -4.93 -4.69
CA TYR A 10 -15.24 -4.78 -4.09
C TYR A 10 -14.47 -3.58 -4.68
N ARG A 11 -14.54 -3.38 -6.00
CA ARG A 11 -13.87 -2.25 -6.67
C ARG A 11 -14.45 -0.91 -6.20
N GLU A 12 -15.77 -0.79 -6.16
CA GLU A 12 -16.46 0.41 -5.65
C GLU A 12 -16.03 0.73 -4.21
N ASN A 13 -15.98 -0.28 -3.33
CA ASN A 13 -15.54 -0.09 -1.94
C ASN A 13 -14.08 0.38 -1.85
N MET A 14 -13.20 -0.14 -2.70
CA MET A 14 -11.80 0.27 -2.74
C MET A 14 -11.61 1.67 -3.35
N GLU A 15 -12.47 2.10 -4.28
CA GLU A 15 -12.49 3.48 -4.77
C GLU A 15 -12.89 4.46 -3.67
N VAL A 16 -13.82 4.09 -2.78
CA VAL A 16 -14.14 4.89 -1.58
C VAL A 16 -12.93 5.01 -0.64
N VAL A 17 -12.16 3.94 -0.46
CA VAL A 17 -10.90 3.99 0.33
C VAL A 17 -9.86 4.90 -0.34
N TRP A 18 -9.83 4.91 -1.66
CA TRP A 18 -8.91 5.76 -2.43
C TRP A 18 -9.26 7.24 -2.35
N GLU A 19 -10.51 7.61 -2.64
CA GLU A 19 -10.97 9.01 -2.66
C GLU A 19 -11.22 9.57 -1.25
N GLY A 20 -11.74 8.75 -0.33
CA GLY A 20 -12.15 9.16 1.01
C GLY A 20 -13.66 9.29 1.16
N ILE A 21 -14.10 9.59 2.38
CA ILE A 21 -15.52 9.78 2.72
C ILE A 21 -15.73 11.26 2.99
N PRO A 22 -16.48 11.99 2.15
CA PRO A 22 -16.80 13.39 2.41
C PRO A 22 -17.74 13.49 3.61
N LYS A 23 -17.71 14.64 4.30
CA LYS A 23 -18.69 14.94 5.33
C LYS A 23 -20.10 14.98 4.72
N ASN A 24 -21.06 14.32 5.36
CA ASN A 24 -22.45 14.40 4.97
C ASN A 24 -23.06 15.68 5.58
N GLU A 25 -23.54 16.59 4.72
CA GLU A 25 -24.13 17.85 5.16
C GLU A 25 -25.41 17.66 6.00
N ASP A 26 -26.10 16.52 5.82
CA ASP A 26 -27.36 16.20 6.50
C ASP A 26 -27.17 15.40 7.81
N ASP A 27 -25.94 15.01 8.15
CA ASP A 27 -25.61 14.24 9.34
C ASP A 27 -24.49 14.93 10.14
N GLU A 28 -24.86 15.60 11.23
CA GLU A 28 -23.93 16.35 12.09
C GLU A 28 -22.86 15.47 12.74
N GLU A 29 -23.09 14.16 12.89
CA GLU A 29 -22.12 13.19 13.42
C GLU A 29 -21.20 12.62 12.34
N SER A 30 -21.45 12.92 11.06
CA SER A 30 -20.57 12.47 9.99
C SER A 30 -19.23 13.20 10.06
N GLU A 31 -18.16 12.42 10.04
CA GLU A 31 -16.79 12.92 9.97
C GLU A 31 -16.25 12.69 8.56
N GLU A 32 -15.63 13.73 8.01
CA GLU A 32 -14.82 13.58 6.80
C GLU A 32 -13.63 12.66 7.10
N LYS A 33 -13.39 11.70 6.22
CA LYS A 33 -12.23 10.81 6.29
C LYS A 33 -11.43 10.95 5.02
N GLU A 34 -10.23 11.45 5.16
CA GLU A 34 -9.26 11.52 4.06
C GLU A 34 -9.03 10.13 3.46
N GLY A 35 -9.10 10.05 2.13
CA GLY A 35 -8.72 8.85 1.38
C GLY A 35 -7.21 8.76 1.15
N LEU A 36 -6.75 7.60 0.66
CA LEU A 36 -5.34 7.40 0.33
C LEU A 36 -4.81 8.45 -0.65
N ARG A 37 -5.64 8.90 -1.58
CA ARG A 37 -5.28 9.94 -2.55
C ARG A 37 -4.91 11.26 -1.88
N GLY A 38 -5.76 11.75 -0.98
CA GLY A 38 -5.53 13.00 -0.23
C GLY A 38 -4.25 12.93 0.60
N PHE A 39 -4.05 11.81 1.31
CA PHE A 39 -2.83 11.58 2.08
C PHE A 39 -1.59 11.62 1.19
N VAL A 40 -1.64 10.89 0.08
CA VAL A 40 -0.55 10.83 -0.89
C VAL A 40 -0.28 12.26 -1.38
N GLU A 41 -1.30 13.04 -1.76
CA GLU A 41 -1.19 14.42 -2.26
C GLU A 41 -0.50 15.34 -1.25
N ARG A 42 -0.95 15.38 0.01
CA ARG A 42 -0.29 16.16 1.08
C ARG A 42 1.14 15.71 1.34
N TRP A 43 1.39 14.40 1.32
CA TRP A 43 2.74 13.86 1.44
C TRP A 43 3.66 14.36 0.31
N HIS A 44 3.15 14.56 -0.91
CA HIS A 44 3.91 15.17 -2.00
C HIS A 44 4.36 16.58 -1.67
N GLU A 45 3.40 17.39 -1.24
CA GLU A 45 3.58 18.83 -1.06
C GLU A 45 4.58 19.07 0.05
N ALA A 46 4.52 18.24 1.10
CA ALA A 46 5.45 18.27 2.21
C ALA A 46 6.89 17.82 1.84
N THR A 47 7.05 16.90 0.88
CA THR A 47 8.35 16.25 0.60
C THR A 47 9.02 16.70 -0.70
N MET A 48 8.26 17.15 -1.70
CA MET A 48 8.72 17.42 -3.07
C MET A 48 8.06 18.68 -3.67
N THR A 49 8.27 19.83 -3.02
CA THR A 49 7.67 21.13 -3.39
C THR A 49 7.96 21.63 -4.82
N SER A 50 9.00 21.13 -5.47
CA SER A 50 9.44 21.59 -6.80
C SER A 50 9.00 20.68 -7.96
N THR A 51 8.39 19.54 -7.69
CA THR A 51 8.02 18.55 -8.72
C THR A 51 6.52 18.51 -8.89
N LYS A 52 6.02 18.71 -10.11
CA LYS A 52 4.59 18.50 -10.38
C LYS A 52 4.28 17.01 -10.22
N ARG A 53 3.31 16.71 -9.36
CA ARG A 53 2.80 15.35 -9.23
C ARG A 53 1.88 14.99 -10.40
N ILE A 54 2.00 13.75 -10.84
CA ILE A 54 1.06 13.09 -11.75
C ILE A 54 0.57 11.84 -11.03
N ILE A 55 -0.75 11.74 -10.85
CA ILE A 55 -1.43 10.52 -10.40
C ILE A 55 -2.19 10.02 -11.62
N ASP A 56 -1.81 8.86 -12.12
CA ASP A 56 -2.51 8.21 -13.22
C ASP A 56 -3.85 7.62 -12.74
N PRO A 57 -4.83 7.38 -13.64
CA PRO A 57 -6.08 6.74 -13.28
C PRO A 57 -5.87 5.38 -12.61
N ILE A 58 -6.83 4.96 -11.77
CA ILE A 58 -6.78 3.65 -11.11
C ILE A 58 -6.71 2.53 -12.15
N GLU A 59 -5.68 1.68 -12.00
CA GLU A 59 -5.54 0.45 -12.78
C GLU A 59 -5.74 -0.76 -11.87
N TRP A 60 -6.68 -1.63 -12.24
CA TRP A 60 -6.96 -2.85 -11.50
C TRP A 60 -6.01 -3.97 -11.92
N VAL A 61 -5.13 -4.35 -11.00
CA VAL A 61 -4.15 -5.43 -11.23
C VAL A 61 -4.82 -6.78 -10.94
N GLU A 62 -5.20 -7.49 -12.00
CA GLU A 62 -5.90 -8.80 -11.89
C GLU A 62 -4.94 -9.98 -11.72
N THR A 63 -3.64 -9.78 -11.92
CA THR A 63 -2.61 -10.81 -11.80
C THR A 63 -1.42 -10.31 -10.98
N PRO A 64 -0.83 -11.16 -10.14
CA PRO A 64 -1.13 -12.56 -9.96
C PRO A 64 -2.23 -12.77 -8.92
N GLN A 65 -3.11 -13.74 -9.16
CA GLN A 65 -4.12 -14.12 -8.18
C GLN A 65 -3.51 -15.01 -7.10
N GLN A 66 -3.92 -14.81 -5.84
CA GLN A 66 -3.51 -15.71 -4.79
C GLN A 66 -4.19 -17.09 -4.91
N PRO A 67 -3.48 -18.19 -4.63
CA PRO A 67 -4.01 -19.54 -4.80
C PRO A 67 -4.85 -20.04 -3.61
N ASP A 68 -5.00 -19.23 -2.56
CA ASP A 68 -5.77 -19.53 -1.35
C ASP A 68 -6.21 -18.24 -0.64
N SER A 69 -7.08 -18.35 0.36
CA SER A 69 -7.67 -17.23 1.09
C SER A 69 -6.80 -16.65 2.23
N SER A 70 -5.48 -16.88 2.19
CA SER A 70 -4.58 -16.60 3.32
C SER A 70 -3.20 -16.09 2.90
N SER A 71 -3.01 -15.83 1.61
CA SER A 71 -1.70 -15.54 1.04
C SER A 71 -1.53 -14.09 0.59
N CYS A 72 -2.56 -13.26 0.74
CA CYS A 72 -2.57 -11.85 0.35
C CYS A 72 -1.33 -11.10 0.84
N GLY A 73 -0.98 -11.21 2.12
CA GLY A 73 0.20 -10.55 2.68
C GLY A 73 1.53 -11.00 2.05
N VAL A 74 1.65 -12.29 1.69
CA VAL A 74 2.84 -12.81 0.99
C VAL A 74 2.92 -12.23 -0.42
N LEU A 75 1.79 -12.15 -1.12
CA LEU A 75 1.74 -11.57 -2.46
C LEU A 75 2.04 -10.07 -2.45
N VAL A 76 1.54 -9.31 -1.47
CA VAL A 76 1.84 -7.87 -1.33
C VAL A 76 3.34 -7.64 -1.19
N VAL A 77 4.03 -8.40 -0.32
CA VAL A 77 5.48 -8.26 -0.14
C VAL A 77 6.23 -8.68 -1.41
N ALA A 78 5.80 -9.75 -2.09
CA ALA A 78 6.41 -10.18 -3.34
C ALA A 78 6.26 -9.12 -4.44
N GLN A 79 5.09 -8.50 -4.57
CA GLN A 79 4.83 -7.43 -5.54
C GLN A 79 5.66 -6.18 -5.26
N ALA A 80 5.74 -5.75 -4.00
CA ALA A 80 6.60 -4.64 -3.60
C ALA A 80 8.07 -4.94 -3.96
N TYR A 81 8.56 -6.14 -3.63
CA TYR A 81 9.91 -6.56 -3.97
C TYR A 81 10.18 -6.56 -5.49
N ASN A 82 9.25 -7.09 -6.29
CA ASN A 82 9.38 -7.13 -7.75
C ASN A 82 9.42 -5.71 -8.34
N ASN A 83 8.59 -4.79 -7.83
CA ASN A 83 8.61 -3.38 -8.24
C ASN A 83 9.95 -2.71 -7.93
N ILE A 84 10.50 -2.93 -6.74
CA ILE A 84 11.78 -2.34 -6.33
C ILE A 84 12.95 -2.94 -7.12
N SER A 85 12.88 -4.24 -7.45
CA SER A 85 13.94 -4.95 -8.18
C SER A 85 13.84 -4.82 -9.71
N GLY A 86 12.75 -4.26 -10.24
CA GLY A 86 12.53 -4.12 -11.68
C GLY A 86 12.15 -5.42 -12.39
N ASP A 87 11.74 -6.46 -11.65
CA ASP A 87 11.35 -7.77 -12.20
C ASP A 87 9.85 -7.78 -12.57
N ILE A 88 9.52 -7.17 -13.70
CA ILE A 88 8.15 -6.96 -14.18
C ILE A 88 7.49 -8.29 -14.63
N GLU A 89 8.25 -9.25 -15.15
CA GLU A 89 7.71 -10.53 -15.62
C GLU A 89 7.05 -11.33 -14.50
N ARG A 90 7.59 -11.23 -13.27
CA ARG A 90 7.01 -11.88 -12.10
C ARG A 90 5.76 -11.21 -11.56
N GLN A 91 5.38 -10.05 -12.09
CA GLN A 91 4.16 -9.36 -11.70
C GLN A 91 2.90 -9.96 -12.36
N THR A 92 3.04 -10.82 -13.37
CA THR A 92 1.88 -11.36 -14.12
C THR A 92 1.77 -12.89 -14.09
N TYR A 93 2.73 -13.60 -13.48
CA TYR A 93 2.74 -15.07 -13.49
C TYR A 93 1.71 -15.68 -12.51
N ASN A 94 1.08 -16.80 -12.88
CA ASN A 94 0.13 -17.50 -12.01
C ASN A 94 0.84 -18.13 -10.80
N VAL A 95 0.57 -17.59 -9.60
CA VAL A 95 1.15 -18.05 -8.34
C VAL A 95 0.47 -19.34 -7.88
N SER A 96 1.23 -20.42 -7.74
CA SER A 96 0.73 -21.68 -7.17
C SER A 96 0.88 -21.74 -5.65
N LYS A 97 0.19 -22.70 -5.00
CA LYS A 97 0.37 -22.97 -3.56
C LYS A 97 1.81 -23.36 -3.19
N ASN A 98 2.55 -23.97 -4.12
CA ASN A 98 3.95 -24.31 -3.89
C ASN A 98 4.83 -23.07 -3.95
N ASP A 99 4.54 -22.13 -4.85
CA ASP A 99 5.26 -20.86 -4.92
C ASP A 99 5.07 -20.05 -3.64
N VAL A 100 3.85 -20.00 -3.10
CA VAL A 100 3.57 -19.38 -1.79
C VAL A 100 4.43 -20.00 -0.68
N LYS A 101 4.55 -21.34 -0.63
CA LYS A 101 5.41 -22.01 0.38
C LYS A 101 6.87 -21.57 0.23
N VAL A 102 7.38 -21.49 -0.99
CA VAL A 102 8.74 -21.03 -1.27
C VAL A 102 8.92 -19.56 -0.88
N MET A 103 7.96 -18.69 -1.20
CA MET A 103 7.98 -17.28 -0.81
C MET A 103 8.01 -17.12 0.71
N ARG A 104 7.14 -17.82 1.44
CA ARG A 104 7.12 -17.82 2.91
C ARG A 104 8.45 -18.28 3.49
N LEU A 105 9.04 -19.34 2.96
CA LEU A 105 10.36 -19.83 3.39
C LEU A 105 11.47 -18.80 3.12
N ARG A 106 11.46 -18.12 1.98
CA ARG A 106 12.42 -17.06 1.66
C ARG A 106 12.28 -15.87 2.58
N MET A 107 11.05 -15.43 2.86
CA MET A 107 10.78 -14.34 3.82
C MET A 107 11.26 -14.71 5.23
N LEU A 108 10.92 -15.92 5.70
CA LEU A 108 11.39 -16.43 6.99
C LEU A 108 12.92 -16.49 7.03
N TRP A 109 13.55 -16.96 5.96
CA TRP A 109 15.00 -17.00 5.87
C TRP A 109 15.61 -15.60 5.96
N VAL A 110 15.06 -14.61 5.25
CA VAL A 110 15.52 -13.22 5.34
C VAL A 110 15.38 -12.70 6.77
N ILE A 111 14.25 -12.93 7.45
CA ILE A 111 14.04 -12.48 8.84
C ILE A 111 15.04 -13.14 9.79
N MET A 112 15.26 -14.44 9.65
CA MET A 112 16.18 -15.19 10.52
C MET A 112 17.65 -14.81 10.29
N HIS A 113 18.00 -14.30 9.11
CA HIS A 113 19.38 -14.00 8.73
C HIS A 113 19.66 -12.49 8.58
N SER A 114 18.63 -11.64 8.68
CA SER A 114 18.80 -10.20 8.80
C SER A 114 19.38 -9.89 10.16
N LYS A 115 20.59 -9.35 10.19
CA LYS A 115 21.04 -8.60 11.36
C LYS A 115 20.14 -7.38 11.47
N GLU A 116 19.60 -7.09 12.66
CA GLU A 116 18.88 -5.84 12.90
C GLU A 116 19.77 -4.66 12.46
N GLN A 117 19.44 -4.06 11.31
CA GLN A 117 20.02 -2.80 10.91
C GLN A 117 19.10 -1.72 11.50
N MET A 118 19.55 -1.09 12.58
CA MET A 118 18.91 0.12 13.07
C MET A 118 18.94 1.15 11.94
N MET A 119 17.79 1.80 11.69
CA MET A 119 17.75 2.99 10.86
C MET A 119 18.81 3.99 11.32
N SER A 120 19.46 4.67 10.39
CA SER A 120 20.42 5.70 10.76
C SER A 120 19.72 6.80 11.56
N ASN A 121 20.42 7.39 12.54
CA ASN A 121 19.84 8.46 13.36
C ASN A 121 19.37 9.66 12.53
N SER A 122 20.01 9.92 11.38
CA SER A 122 19.59 10.97 10.45
C SER A 122 18.26 10.65 9.78
N ASP A 123 18.09 9.44 9.27
CA ASP A 123 16.85 9.05 8.58
C ASP A 123 15.67 9.04 9.57
N ALA A 124 15.91 8.58 10.80
CA ALA A 124 14.92 8.60 11.86
C ALA A 124 14.48 10.04 12.23
N ALA A 125 15.42 10.98 12.30
CA ALA A 125 15.12 12.38 12.59
C ALA A 125 14.31 13.02 11.45
N THR A 126 14.69 12.78 10.19
CA THR A 126 13.97 13.28 9.02
C THR A 126 12.55 12.72 8.96
N ALA A 127 12.36 11.42 9.18
CA ALA A 127 11.03 10.81 9.21
C ALA A 127 10.15 11.41 10.31
N THR A 128 10.72 11.66 11.49
CA THR A 128 10.00 12.28 12.62
C THR A 128 9.56 13.72 12.30
N GLU A 129 10.40 14.49 11.60
CA GLU A 129 10.05 15.87 11.21
C GLU A 129 8.94 15.90 10.15
N ILE A 130 8.98 14.97 9.19
CA ILE A 130 7.93 14.82 8.18
C ILE A 130 6.59 14.45 8.84
N ASP A 131 6.59 13.46 9.73
CA ASP A 131 5.38 13.03 10.46
C ASP A 131 4.73 14.21 11.22
N LYS A 132 5.54 15.00 11.93
CA LYS A 132 5.04 16.19 12.63
C LYS A 132 4.37 17.20 11.69
N LYS A 133 4.89 17.41 10.47
CA LYS A 133 4.28 18.32 9.49
C LYS A 133 2.94 17.78 9.01
N LEU A 134 2.87 16.49 8.69
CA LEU A 134 1.64 15.83 8.23
C LEU A 134 0.52 15.86 9.27
N GLN A 135 0.87 15.73 10.56
CA GLN A 135 -0.08 15.81 11.68
C GLN A 135 -0.67 17.20 11.90
N VAL A 136 0.06 18.27 11.54
CA VAL A 136 -0.46 19.65 11.63
C VAL A 136 -1.49 19.92 10.54
N GLU A 137 -1.29 19.35 9.34
CA GLU A 137 -2.20 19.51 8.20
C GLU A 137 -3.49 18.68 8.31
N LEU A 138 -3.62 17.83 9.35
CA LEU A 138 -4.83 17.05 9.65
C LEU A 138 -5.79 17.74 10.64
N LYS A 139 -5.44 18.91 11.18
CA LYS A 139 -6.23 19.67 12.17
C LYS A 139 -6.86 20.91 11.57
#